data_AF-A0A2J7REM2-F1
#
_entry.id   AF-A0A2J7REM2-F1
#
_cell.length_a   1.000
_cell.length_b   1.000
_cell.length_c   1.000
_cell.angle_alpha   90.00
_cell.angle_beta   90.00
_cell.angle_gamma   90.00
#
_symmetry.space_group_name_H-M   'P 1'
#
loop_
_entity.id
_entity.type
_entity.pdbx_description
1 polymer ?
#
loop_
_entity_poly.entity_id
_entity_poly.type
_entity_poly.pdbx_seq_one_letter_code
_entity_poly.pdbx_strand_id
1 'polypeptide(L)'
;MQGVGSDNDGILVLGATNIPWVLDAAIRRRFEKRIYIPLPEEHGRLTMFRLHLENTAHTLTEEDLRKLAKNTEGYSGADISIVVRDALMQPVRKVQTATHFRRVRGPSRTDPNIIVDDLVTPCSPGCPGAIEMTWMDVEGDKLFEPPVTMSDMMRSLATSKPTVNDEDMAKLEKFKEDFGQEG
;
A
#
# COMPACT_ATOMS: atom_id res chain seq x y z
N MET A 1 10.90 29.58 14.51
CA MET A 1 11.73 30.51 13.71
C MET A 1 11.48 31.90 14.28
N GLN A 2 12.46 32.56 14.90
CA GLN A 2 12.28 33.96 15.33
C GLN A 2 13.12 34.81 14.37
N GLY A 3 12.42 35.49 13.46
CA GLY A 3 12.99 36.50 12.58
C GLY A 3 13.13 37.83 13.33
N VAL A 4 13.97 38.71 12.82
CA VAL A 4 14.03 40.11 13.27
C VAL A 4 12.76 40.79 12.75
N GLY A 5 11.87 41.20 13.65
CA GLY A 5 10.47 41.54 13.36
C GLY A 5 9.55 40.55 14.08
N SER A 6 9.09 40.94 15.26
CA SER A 6 8.38 40.10 16.25
C SER A 6 6.91 39.84 15.88
N ASP A 7 6.64 39.38 14.66
CA ASP A 7 5.28 39.14 14.15
C ASP A 7 5.13 37.72 13.55
N ASN A 8 5.59 36.68 14.25
CA ASN A 8 5.36 35.28 13.85
C ASN A 8 4.12 34.65 14.53
N ASP A 9 3.24 35.48 15.09
CA ASP A 9 1.98 35.01 15.66
C ASP A 9 1.11 34.37 14.55
N GLY A 10 0.75 33.11 14.76
CA GLY A 10 -0.08 32.33 13.84
C GLY A 10 0.65 31.48 12.80
N ILE A 11 2.00 31.47 12.76
CA ILE A 11 2.77 30.65 11.81
C ILE A 11 3.30 29.38 12.50
N LEU A 12 2.80 28.21 12.08
CA LEU A 12 3.32 26.90 12.48
C LEU A 12 4.33 26.37 11.46
N VAL A 13 5.54 26.04 11.91
CA VAL A 13 6.58 25.43 11.07
C VAL A 13 6.69 23.94 11.38
N LEU A 14 6.46 23.10 10.38
CA LEU A 14 6.64 21.65 10.45
C LEU A 14 7.88 21.23 9.64
N GLY A 15 8.73 20.40 10.23
CA GLY A 15 9.88 19.80 9.57
C GLY A 15 9.84 18.28 9.70
N ALA A 16 10.21 17.58 8.63
CA ALA A 16 10.31 16.12 8.61
C ALA A 16 11.75 15.72 8.24
N THR A 17 12.33 14.76 8.97
CA THR A 17 13.66 14.23 8.69
C THR A 17 13.77 12.78 9.14
N ASN A 18 14.43 11.95 8.33
CA ASN A 18 14.77 10.56 8.67
C ASN A 18 16.17 10.45 9.30
N ILE A 19 16.95 11.54 9.33
CA ILE A 19 18.35 11.56 9.80
C ILE A 19 18.59 12.73 10.78
N PRO A 20 17.90 12.77 11.93
CA PRO A 20 17.91 13.93 12.82
C PRO A 20 19.28 14.24 13.45
N TRP A 21 20.20 13.27 13.51
CA TRP A 21 21.57 13.45 14.02
C TRP A 21 22.47 14.30 13.10
N VAL A 22 22.12 14.45 11.82
CA VAL A 22 22.87 15.31 10.88
C VAL A 22 22.46 16.78 11.02
N LEU A 23 21.33 17.05 11.70
CA LEU A 23 20.82 18.41 11.85
C LEU A 23 21.71 19.22 12.78
N ASP A 24 22.19 20.37 12.30
CA ASP A 24 23.04 21.26 13.08
C ASP A 24 22.34 21.71 14.38
N ALA A 25 23.14 21.88 15.43
CA ALA A 25 22.65 22.25 16.76
C ALA A 25 21.91 23.60 16.76
N ALA A 26 22.30 24.56 15.90
CA ALA A 26 21.64 25.86 15.82
C ALA A 26 20.22 25.76 15.24
N ILE A 27 19.99 24.83 14.30
CA ILE A 27 18.65 24.57 13.74
C ILE A 27 17.84 23.72 14.71
N ARG A 28 18.44 22.67 15.29
CA ARG A 28 17.76 21.76 16.21
C ARG A 28 17.19 22.46 17.45
N ARG A 29 17.87 23.50 17.96
CA ARG A 29 17.38 24.34 19.08
C ARG A 29 16.17 25.21 18.70
N ARG A 30 15.93 25.47 17.41
CA ARG A 30 14.77 26.24 16.93
C ARG A 30 13.49 25.39 16.78
N PHE A 31 13.61 24.07 16.88
CA PHE A 31 12.50 23.13 16.94
C PHE A 31 12.33 22.67 18.39
N GLU A 32 11.50 23.41 19.12
CA GLU A 32 11.21 23.22 20.54
C GLU A 32 10.42 21.91 20.80
N LYS A 33 9.50 21.56 19.89
CA LYS A 33 8.75 20.29 19.96
C LYS A 33 9.29 19.29 18.94
N ARG A 34 9.54 18.07 19.40
CA ARG A 34 10.07 16.97 18.59
C ARG A 34 9.20 15.74 18.76
N ILE A 35 8.53 15.34 17.69
CA ILE A 35 7.62 14.18 17.70
C ILE A 35 8.33 13.04 17.00
N TYR A 36 8.60 11.97 17.74
CA TYR A 36 9.09 10.72 17.15
C TYR A 36 7.91 9.96 16.53
N ILE A 37 8.05 9.60 15.25
CA ILE A 37 7.06 8.80 14.52
C ILE A 37 7.62 7.38 14.43
N PRO A 38 7.11 6.42 15.22
CA PRO A 38 7.57 5.04 15.18
C PRO A 38 7.05 4.31 13.93
N LEU A 39 7.63 3.13 13.66
CA LEU A 39 7.03 2.17 12.74
C LEU A 39 5.63 1.75 13.21
N PRO A 40 4.70 1.46 12.29
CA PRO A 40 3.35 1.07 12.65
C PRO A 40 3.32 -0.28 13.36
N GLU A 41 2.58 -0.35 14.47
CA GLU A 41 2.26 -1.60 15.15
C GLU A 41 1.29 -2.47 14.30
N GLU A 42 1.05 -3.71 14.71
CA GLU A 42 0.18 -4.65 13.97
C GLU A 42 -1.20 -4.06 13.63
N HIS A 43 -1.84 -3.38 14.59
CA HIS A 43 -3.14 -2.74 14.34
C HIS A 43 -3.05 -1.57 13.35
N GLY A 44 -1.95 -0.81 13.39
CA GLY A 44 -1.67 0.24 12.42
C GLY A 44 -1.49 -0.34 11.02
N ARG A 45 -0.74 -1.44 10.89
CA ARG A 45 -0.54 -2.13 9.60
C ARG A 45 -1.84 -2.72 9.06
N LEU A 46 -2.68 -3.31 9.92
CA LEU A 46 -4.02 -3.77 9.55
C LEU A 46 -4.86 -2.65 8.94
N THR A 47 -4.87 -1.49 9.60
CA THR A 47 -5.60 -0.31 9.13
C THR A 47 -5.05 0.20 7.80
N MET A 48 -3.73 0.20 7.62
CA MET A 48 -3.08 0.56 6.35
C MET A 48 -3.46 -0.38 5.21
N PHE A 49 -3.46 -1.70 5.44
CA PHE A 49 -3.93 -2.66 4.44
C PHE A 49 -5.37 -2.41 4.03
N ARG A 50 -6.25 -2.20 5.01
CA ARG A 50 -7.66 -1.88 4.75
C ARG A 50 -7.83 -0.60 3.94
N LEU A 51 -7.13 0.47 4.32
CA LEU A 51 -7.17 1.76 3.62
C LEU A 51 -6.70 1.63 2.17
N HIS A 52 -5.60 0.91 1.92
CA HIS A 52 -5.07 0.75 0.58
C HIS A 52 -5.92 -0.18 -0.31
N LEU A 53 -6.76 -1.03 0.27
CA LEU A 53 -7.63 -1.97 -0.44
C LEU A 53 -9.07 -1.46 -0.63
N GLU A 54 -9.50 -0.43 0.10
CA GLU A 54 -10.89 0.07 0.15
C GLU A 54 -11.52 0.34 -1.23
N ASN A 55 -10.72 0.84 -2.18
CA ASN A 55 -11.19 1.21 -3.52
C ASN A 55 -10.95 0.11 -4.58
N THR A 56 -10.59 -1.11 -4.19
CA THR A 56 -10.25 -2.18 -5.13
C THR A 56 -11.08 -3.43 -4.87
N ALA A 57 -11.57 -4.08 -5.92
CA ALA A 57 -12.19 -5.40 -5.83
C ALA A 57 -11.16 -6.44 -5.35
N HIS A 58 -11.40 -7.01 -4.18
CA HIS A 58 -10.57 -8.06 -3.58
C HIS A 58 -11.43 -9.14 -2.92
N THR A 59 -10.88 -10.35 -2.79
CA THR A 59 -11.52 -11.46 -2.07
C THR A 59 -11.00 -11.64 -0.65
N LEU A 60 -10.20 -10.69 -0.16
CA LEU A 60 -9.55 -10.77 1.16
C LEU A 60 -10.58 -10.60 2.29
N THR A 61 -10.52 -11.49 3.27
CA THR A 61 -11.32 -11.42 4.50
C THR A 61 -10.60 -10.63 5.59
N GLU A 62 -11.32 -10.20 6.62
CA GLU A 62 -10.72 -9.56 7.81
C GLU A 62 -9.65 -10.44 8.48
N GLU A 63 -9.82 -11.77 8.44
CA GLU A 63 -8.81 -12.70 8.96
C GLU A 63 -7.53 -12.69 8.10
N ASP A 64 -7.67 -12.57 6.78
CA ASP A 64 -6.53 -12.46 5.86
C ASP A 64 -5.76 -11.15 6.10
N LEU A 65 -6.48 -10.04 6.30
CA LEU A 65 -5.84 -8.75 6.60
C LEU A 65 -5.06 -8.80 7.93
N ARG A 66 -5.59 -9.50 8.95
CA ARG A 66 -4.85 -9.74 10.21
C ARG A 66 -3.61 -10.60 9.99
N LYS A 67 -3.69 -11.64 9.16
CA LYS A 67 -2.51 -12.46 8.80
C LYS A 67 -1.45 -11.63 8.09
N LEU A 68 -1.84 -10.75 7.16
CA LEU A 68 -0.92 -9.84 6.47
C LEU A 68 -0.25 -8.87 7.46
N ALA A 69 -1.02 -8.26 8.37
CA ALA A 69 -0.49 -7.36 9.38
C ALA A 69 0.52 -8.05 10.32
N LYS A 70 0.26 -9.31 10.68
CA LYS A 70 1.18 -10.12 11.49
C LYS A 70 2.47 -10.47 10.73
N ASN A 71 2.38 -10.77 9.44
CA ASN A 71 3.53 -11.15 8.60
C ASN A 71 4.38 -9.96 8.12
N THR A 72 4.01 -8.72 8.46
CA THR A 72 4.67 -7.48 8.03
C THR A 72 5.31 -6.72 9.18
N GLU A 73 5.81 -7.43 10.19
CA GLU A 73 6.59 -6.82 11.24
C GLU A 73 7.83 -6.11 10.69
N GLY A 74 8.11 -4.89 11.17
CA GLY A 74 9.20 -4.04 10.69
C GLY A 74 8.91 -3.28 9.39
N TYR A 75 7.74 -3.48 8.75
CA TYR A 75 7.39 -2.74 7.55
C TYR A 75 6.97 -1.31 7.89
N SER A 76 7.48 -0.36 7.11
CA SER A 76 6.97 1.01 7.11
C SER A 76 5.64 1.11 6.36
N GLY A 77 4.91 2.22 6.54
CA GLY A 77 3.71 2.48 5.74
C GLY A 77 4.01 2.56 4.24
N ALA A 78 5.21 2.99 3.85
CA ALA A 78 5.64 2.99 2.46
C ALA A 78 5.81 1.55 1.92
N ASP A 79 6.43 0.66 2.70
CA ASP A 79 6.60 -0.74 2.31
C ASP A 79 5.25 -1.44 2.12
N ILE A 80 4.29 -1.21 3.02
CA ILE A 80 2.92 -1.75 2.90
C ILE A 80 2.24 -1.22 1.64
N SER A 81 2.38 0.08 1.34
CA SER A 81 1.81 0.68 0.13
C SER A 81 2.39 0.05 -1.14
N ILE A 82 3.70 -0.25 -1.15
CA ILE A 82 4.38 -0.92 -2.27
C ILE A 82 3.84 -2.34 -2.45
N VAL A 83 3.73 -3.11 -1.37
CA VAL A 83 3.18 -4.48 -1.39
C VAL A 83 1.76 -4.49 -1.95
N VAL A 84 0.89 -3.63 -1.44
CA VAL A 84 -0.49 -3.57 -1.93
C VAL A 84 -0.48 -3.18 -3.42
N ARG A 85 0.27 -2.15 -3.81
CA ARG A 85 0.33 -1.70 -5.21
C ARG A 85 0.81 -2.78 -6.17
N ASP A 86 1.83 -3.56 -5.80
CA ASP A 86 2.28 -4.67 -6.65
C ASP A 86 1.26 -5.81 -6.69
N ALA A 87 0.55 -6.09 -5.59
CA ALA A 87 -0.57 -7.03 -5.59
C ALA A 87 -1.74 -6.55 -6.48
N LEU A 88 -2.05 -5.25 -6.49
CA LEU A 88 -3.06 -4.64 -7.37
C LEU A 88 -2.69 -4.78 -8.86
N MET A 89 -1.41 -4.90 -9.18
CA MET A 89 -0.94 -5.13 -10.56
C MET A 89 -1.03 -6.59 -10.99
N GLN A 90 -1.27 -7.55 -10.08
CA GLN A 90 -1.34 -8.97 -10.42
C GLN A 90 -2.52 -9.30 -11.35
N PRO A 91 -3.76 -8.80 -11.12
CA PRO A 91 -4.85 -8.93 -12.09
C PRO A 91 -4.50 -8.41 -13.49
N VAL A 92 -3.85 -7.25 -13.58
CA VAL A 92 -3.43 -6.65 -14.85
C VAL A 92 -2.43 -7.55 -15.57
N ARG A 93 -1.42 -8.05 -14.85
CA ARG A 93 -0.44 -9.00 -15.39
C ARG A 93 -1.12 -10.29 -15.88
N LYS A 94 -2.06 -10.84 -15.10
CA LYS A 94 -2.84 -12.05 -15.48
C LYS A 94 -3.62 -11.83 -16.78
N VAL A 95 -4.29 -10.69 -16.93
CA VAL A 95 -5.02 -10.35 -18.17
C VAL A 95 -4.06 -10.23 -19.35
N GLN A 96 -2.93 -9.53 -19.19
CA GLN A 96 -1.96 -9.34 -20.27
C GLN A 96 -1.31 -10.63 -20.76
N THR A 97 -1.04 -11.57 -19.85
CA THR A 97 -0.42 -12.86 -20.18
C THR A 97 -1.43 -13.97 -20.46
N ALA A 98 -2.73 -13.68 -20.42
CA ALA A 98 -3.77 -14.68 -20.63
C ALA A 98 -3.82 -15.10 -22.11
N THR A 99 -3.91 -16.41 -22.32
CA THR A 99 -4.14 -17.01 -23.65
C THR A 99 -5.58 -17.46 -23.85
N HIS A 100 -6.33 -17.59 -22.77
CA HIS A 100 -7.71 -18.06 -22.78
C HIS A 100 -8.57 -17.19 -21.86
N PHE A 101 -9.78 -16.91 -22.32
CA PHE A 101 -10.79 -16.17 -21.59
C PHE A 101 -12.08 -16.98 -21.53
N ARG A 102 -12.90 -16.72 -20.51
CA ARG A 102 -14.21 -17.35 -20.35
C ARG A 102 -15.27 -16.28 -20.13
N ARG A 103 -16.45 -16.51 -20.71
CA ARG A 103 -17.62 -15.66 -20.47
C ARG A 103 -18.15 -15.82 -19.06
N VAL A 104 -18.42 -14.70 -18.39
CA VAL A 104 -18.91 -14.64 -17.03
C VAL A 104 -20.03 -13.62 -16.91
N ARG A 105 -20.89 -13.88 -15.94
CA ARG A 105 -21.97 -12.98 -15.54
C ARG A 105 -21.47 -12.03 -14.45
N GLY A 106 -21.69 -10.74 -14.61
CA GLY A 106 -21.22 -9.74 -13.65
C GLY A 106 -21.91 -8.38 -13.80
N PRO A 107 -21.61 -7.42 -12.91
CA PRO A 107 -22.15 -6.07 -12.99
C PRO A 107 -21.59 -5.34 -14.22
N SER A 108 -22.44 -4.55 -14.88
CA SER A 108 -22.02 -3.69 -15.98
C SER A 108 -21.05 -2.61 -15.47
N ARG A 109 -20.07 -2.25 -16.31
CA ARG A 109 -19.13 -1.15 -16.01
C ARG A 109 -19.80 0.23 -15.95
N THR A 110 -20.93 0.40 -16.65
CA THR A 110 -21.65 1.69 -16.67
C THR A 110 -22.64 1.84 -15.51
N ASP A 111 -23.24 0.74 -15.06
CA ASP A 111 -24.21 0.73 -13.96
C ASP A 111 -24.06 -0.58 -13.17
N PRO A 112 -23.53 -0.53 -11.93
CA PRO A 112 -23.33 -1.71 -11.09
C PRO A 112 -24.62 -2.47 -10.74
N ASN A 113 -25.81 -1.85 -10.88
CA ASN A 113 -27.09 -2.50 -10.59
C ASN A 113 -27.57 -3.39 -11.74
N ILE A 114 -27.00 -3.25 -12.94
CA ILE A 114 -27.36 -4.04 -14.11
C ILE A 114 -26.38 -5.19 -14.25
N ILE A 115 -26.89 -6.42 -14.23
CA ILE A 115 -26.09 -7.62 -14.44
C ILE A 115 -26.10 -7.98 -15.93
N VAL A 116 -24.93 -8.15 -16.52
CA VAL A 116 -24.73 -8.56 -17.91
C VAL A 116 -24.03 -9.93 -17.98
N ASP A 117 -24.34 -10.70 -19.02
CA ASP A 117 -23.91 -12.11 -19.16
C ASP A 117 -22.76 -12.30 -20.18
N ASP A 118 -22.24 -11.20 -20.73
CA ASP A 118 -21.29 -11.18 -21.85
C ASP A 118 -19.89 -10.68 -21.47
N LEU A 119 -19.60 -10.53 -20.18
CA LEU A 119 -18.26 -10.17 -19.74
C LEU A 119 -17.28 -11.34 -19.93
N VAL A 120 -16.00 -11.03 -20.08
CA VAL A 120 -14.93 -12.02 -20.24
C VAL A 120 -13.84 -11.84 -19.21
N THR A 121 -13.41 -12.95 -18.62
CA THR A 121 -12.35 -12.97 -17.61
C THR A 121 -11.27 -13.99 -17.97
N PRO A 122 -9.99 -13.76 -17.64
CA PRO A 122 -8.94 -14.73 -17.87
C PRO A 122 -9.22 -16.08 -17.22
N CYS A 123 -8.95 -17.17 -17.94
CA CYS A 123 -9.08 -18.53 -17.39
C CYS A 123 -7.96 -19.45 -17.87
N SER A 124 -7.81 -20.61 -17.21
CA SER A 124 -6.88 -21.64 -17.66
C SER A 124 -7.38 -22.29 -18.96
N PRO A 125 -6.49 -22.80 -19.83
CA PRO A 125 -6.87 -23.44 -21.10
C PRO A 125 -7.81 -24.65 -20.93
N GLY A 126 -7.69 -25.39 -19.83
CA GLY A 126 -8.52 -26.56 -19.52
C GLY A 126 -9.88 -26.24 -18.89
N CYS A 127 -10.24 -24.96 -18.72
CA CYS A 127 -11.51 -24.59 -18.09
C CYS A 127 -12.71 -24.81 -19.05
N PRO A 128 -13.85 -25.31 -18.56
CA PRO A 128 -15.08 -25.38 -19.36
C PRO A 128 -15.49 -23.99 -19.87
N GLY A 129 -15.70 -23.87 -21.17
CA GLY A 129 -16.02 -22.59 -21.81
C GLY A 129 -14.84 -21.64 -22.00
N ALA A 130 -13.60 -22.15 -21.90
CA ALA A 130 -12.42 -21.40 -22.31
C ALA A 130 -12.44 -21.15 -23.82
N ILE A 131 -12.23 -19.90 -24.20
CA ILE A 131 -12.12 -19.44 -25.57
C ILE A 131 -10.69 -18.95 -25.74
N GLU A 132 -9.98 -19.49 -26.71
CA GLU A 132 -8.63 -19.06 -27.04
C GLU A 132 -8.69 -17.66 -27.69
N MET A 133 -8.21 -16.67 -26.96
CA MET A 133 -8.10 -15.27 -27.40
C MET A 133 -7.15 -14.52 -26.48
N THR A 134 -6.62 -13.40 -26.97
CA THR A 134 -5.74 -12.53 -26.18
C THR A 134 -6.51 -11.33 -25.64
N TRP A 135 -5.92 -10.60 -24.69
CA TRP A 135 -6.53 -9.36 -24.19
C TRP A 135 -6.73 -8.29 -25.27
N MET A 136 -6.01 -8.36 -26.39
CA MET A 136 -6.16 -7.43 -27.53
C MET A 136 -7.49 -7.64 -28.27
N ASP A 137 -8.06 -8.84 -28.17
CA ASP A 137 -9.33 -9.21 -28.82
C ASP A 137 -10.55 -8.89 -27.92
N VAL A 138 -10.30 -8.47 -26.68
CA VAL A 138 -11.34 -8.18 -25.67
C VAL A 138 -11.75 -6.72 -25.74
N GLU A 139 -13.04 -6.46 -25.92
CA GLU A 139 -13.60 -5.11 -25.86
C GLU A 139 -13.44 -4.50 -24.47
N GLY A 140 -13.10 -3.21 -24.44
CA GLY A 140 -12.76 -2.49 -23.22
C GLY A 140 -13.90 -2.39 -22.21
N ASP A 141 -15.17 -2.54 -22.59
CA ASP A 141 -16.33 -2.56 -21.69
C ASP A 141 -16.72 -3.98 -21.24
N LYS A 142 -16.20 -5.02 -21.91
CA LYS A 142 -16.49 -6.44 -21.64
C LYS A 142 -15.46 -7.13 -20.77
N LEU A 143 -14.28 -6.53 -20.57
CA LEU A 143 -13.26 -7.10 -19.70
C LEU A 143 -13.76 -7.13 -18.24
N PHE A 144 -13.74 -8.30 -17.62
CA PHE A 144 -13.96 -8.48 -16.20
C PHE A 144 -12.66 -8.87 -15.52
N GLU A 145 -12.04 -7.90 -14.85
CA GLU A 145 -10.81 -8.07 -14.12
C GLU A 145 -10.98 -9.03 -12.94
N PRO A 146 -10.06 -10.01 -12.76
CA PRO A 146 -10.12 -10.87 -11.59
C PRO A 146 -9.82 -10.05 -10.32
N PRO A 147 -10.56 -10.26 -9.22
CA PRO A 147 -10.29 -9.56 -7.98
C PRO A 147 -8.92 -9.95 -7.41
N VAL A 148 -8.33 -9.07 -6.60
CA VAL A 148 -7.07 -9.36 -5.91
C VAL A 148 -7.29 -10.42 -4.84
N THR A 149 -6.44 -11.43 -4.83
CA THR A 149 -6.55 -12.57 -3.90
C THR A 149 -5.41 -12.59 -2.88
N MET A 150 -5.55 -13.40 -1.83
CA MET A 150 -4.49 -13.60 -0.83
C MET A 150 -3.20 -14.14 -1.45
N SER A 151 -3.30 -14.95 -2.50
CA SER A 151 -2.12 -15.45 -3.23
C SER A 151 -1.32 -14.34 -3.92
N ASP A 152 -2.01 -13.30 -4.39
CA ASP A 152 -1.38 -12.13 -5.02
C ASP A 152 -0.64 -11.30 -3.97
N MET A 153 -1.26 -11.10 -2.81
CA MET A 153 -0.65 -10.43 -1.65
C MET A 153 0.59 -11.18 -1.15
N MET A 154 0.49 -12.50 -0.97
CA MET A 154 1.61 -13.32 -0.50
C MET A 154 2.77 -13.35 -1.49
N ARG A 155 2.48 -13.35 -2.80
CA ARG A 155 3.51 -13.23 -3.84
C ARG A 155 4.24 -11.89 -3.73
N SER A 156 3.50 -10.80 -3.52
CA SER A 156 4.09 -9.48 -3.37
C SER A 156 4.96 -9.38 -2.12
N LEU A 157 4.47 -9.91 -0.98
CA LEU A 157 5.22 -9.99 0.27
C LEU A 157 6.50 -10.83 0.14
N ALA A 158 6.49 -11.91 -0.64
CA ALA A 158 7.69 -12.72 -0.85
C ALA A 158 8.81 -11.96 -1.59
N THR A 159 8.45 -10.96 -2.40
CA THR A 159 9.40 -10.14 -3.15
C THR A 159 9.80 -8.85 -2.44
N SER A 160 8.96 -8.35 -1.56
CA SER A 160 9.22 -7.13 -0.79
C SER A 160 10.03 -7.45 0.47
N LYS A 161 11.05 -6.65 0.76
CA LYS A 161 11.76 -6.68 2.04
C LYS A 161 11.49 -5.36 2.79
N PRO A 162 11.49 -5.35 4.13
CA PRO A 162 11.37 -4.11 4.88
C PRO A 162 12.54 -3.18 4.54
N THR A 163 12.24 -1.90 4.32
CA THR A 163 13.27 -0.91 3.96
C THR A 163 14.03 -0.40 5.19
N VAL A 164 13.39 -0.43 6.36
CA VAL A 164 13.99 0.04 7.62
C VAL A 164 14.75 -1.10 8.28
N ASN A 165 16.02 -0.86 8.60
CA ASN A 165 16.89 -1.82 9.28
C ASN A 165 17.00 -1.52 10.79
N ASP A 166 17.52 -2.48 11.55
CA ASP A 166 17.68 -2.33 13.00
C ASP A 166 18.73 -1.27 13.36
N GLU A 167 19.73 -1.03 12.50
CA GLU A 167 20.76 -0.02 12.73
C GLU A 167 20.21 1.40 12.71
N ASP A 168 19.30 1.70 11.78
CA ASP A 168 18.65 3.00 11.66
C ASP A 168 17.68 3.21 12.83
N MET A 169 16.98 2.15 13.26
CA MET A 169 16.16 2.19 14.48
C MET A 169 17.02 2.49 15.72
N ALA A 170 18.16 1.84 15.88
CA ALA A 170 19.07 2.09 17.01
C ALA A 170 19.60 3.53 17.02
N LYS A 171 19.91 4.12 15.86
CA LYS A 171 20.32 5.52 15.76
C LYS A 171 19.19 6.48 16.14
N LEU A 172 17.95 6.17 15.73
CA LEU A 172 16.77 6.96 16.07
C LEU A 172 16.45 6.88 17.57
N GLU A 173 16.55 5.69 18.17
CA GLU A 173 16.37 5.50 19.61
C GLU A 173 17.41 6.25 20.41
N LYS A 174 18.69 6.15 20.04
CA LYS A 174 19.76 6.92 20.67
C LYS A 174 19.51 8.43 20.59
N PHE A 175 19.09 8.93 19.43
CA PHE A 175 18.76 10.35 19.29
C PHE A 175 17.56 10.76 20.18
N LYS A 176 16.55 9.90 20.29
CA LYS A 176 15.39 10.12 21.16
C LYS A 176 15.79 10.16 22.64
N GLU A 177 16.69 9.28 23.08
CA GLU A 177 17.21 9.27 24.45
C GLU A 177 18.05 10.51 24.76
N ASP A 178 18.94 10.89 23.84
CA ASP A 178 19.85 12.03 24.01
C ASP A 178 19.11 13.39 24.03
N PHE A 179 18.02 13.53 23.27
CA PHE A 179 17.38 14.83 23.01
C PHE A 179 15.90 14.93 23.41
N GLY A 180 15.27 13.85 23.86
CA GLY A 180 13.88 13.80 24.32
C GLY A 180 12.83 14.17 23.25
N GLN A 181 11.56 14.24 23.68
CA GLN A 181 10.44 14.74 22.86
C GLN A 181 10.09 16.20 23.17
N GLU A 182 10.55 16.71 24.31
CA GLU A 182 10.43 18.11 24.71
C GLU A 182 11.83 18.73 24.72
N GLY A 183 12.04 19.73 23.86
CA GLY A 183 13.25 20.54 23.83
C GLY A 183 13.16 21.77 24.73
#